data_AF-A0AAX6S4T8-F1
#
_entry.id   AF-A0AAX6S4T8-F1
#
_cell.length_a   1.000
_cell.length_b   1.000
_cell.length_c   1.000
_cell.angle_alpha   90.00
_cell.angle_beta   90.00
_cell.angle_gamma   90.00
#
_symmetry.space_group_name_H-M   'P 1'
#
loop_
_entity.id
_entity.type
_entity.pdbx_description
1 polymer ?
#
loop_
_entity_poly.entity_id
_entity_poly.type
_entity_poly.pdbx_seq_one_letter_code
_entity_poly.pdbx_strand_id
1 'polypeptide(L)'
;MKEVYGTVFHMNQGNPFKLKALVDSWPGFNTVVVCPQEQDPQSCQEFLGRSDVINWKQHLQIQSAQSSLDEVIQSLAAAKLVKVKKTQCILYMMPKTVKKLVPFLLDTQNFRPEAETPQVINQEMFKLSSLDVTHAALVNKFWHFGGNERSQRFIERCIRTFPSFCLLGPEKTLVSWALMDHTGELRMGGTMPEFRGQGLVSYILYIQTQTLEKLGFPVYNHTDKANKTIQKISHRLHHVAMPCDWNQWNCVPL
;
A
#
# COMPACT_ATOMS: atom_id res chain seq x y z
N MET A 1 1.84 19.76 16.43
CA MET A 1 1.73 18.29 16.53
C MET A 1 2.32 17.71 15.25
N LYS A 2 3.20 16.71 15.29
CA LYS A 2 3.62 16.01 14.05
C LYS A 2 2.46 15.13 13.61
N GLU A 3 1.84 15.42 12.48
CA GLU A 3 0.82 14.53 11.91
C GLU A 3 1.50 13.25 11.41
N VAL A 4 0.95 12.08 11.74
CA VAL A 4 1.51 10.77 11.34
C VAL A 4 0.53 10.08 10.39
N TYR A 5 1.07 9.58 9.29
CA TYR A 5 0.32 9.07 8.14
C TYR A 5 0.70 7.63 7.81
N GLY A 6 -0.08 7.00 6.90
CA GLY A 6 0.05 5.58 6.60
C GLY A 6 -0.29 4.70 7.81
N THR A 7 0.48 3.65 8.06
CA THR A 7 0.19 2.61 9.05
C THR A 7 -0.20 3.14 10.44
N VAL A 8 0.50 4.17 10.95
CA VAL A 8 0.22 4.74 12.28
C VAL A 8 -1.12 5.47 12.34
N PHE A 9 -1.57 6.06 11.23
CA PHE A 9 -2.91 6.66 11.14
C PHE A 9 -3.99 5.59 11.34
N HIS A 10 -3.84 4.42 10.69
CA HIS A 10 -4.74 3.28 10.87
C HIS A 10 -4.64 2.64 12.26
N MET A 11 -3.46 2.66 12.90
CA MET A 11 -3.32 2.25 14.29
C MET A 11 -4.13 3.13 15.25
N ASN A 12 -4.14 4.44 15.03
CA ASN A 12 -4.94 5.38 15.83
C ASN A 12 -6.46 5.21 15.60
N GLN A 13 -6.88 4.55 14.51
CA GLN A 13 -8.27 4.18 14.22
C GLN A 13 -8.58 2.74 14.66
N GLY A 14 -8.30 2.41 15.93
CA GLY A 14 -8.65 1.12 16.54
C GLY A 14 -7.72 -0.05 16.20
N ASN A 15 -6.62 0.21 15.48
CA ASN A 15 -5.57 -0.78 15.17
C ASN A 15 -6.09 -2.15 14.69
N PRO A 16 -6.90 -2.19 13.61
CA PRO A 16 -7.59 -3.41 13.18
C PRO A 16 -6.66 -4.55 12.75
N PHE A 17 -5.37 -4.26 12.51
CA PHE A 17 -4.34 -5.24 12.17
C PHE A 17 -3.51 -5.73 13.37
N LYS A 18 -3.71 -5.19 14.58
CA LYS A 18 -2.94 -5.51 15.79
C LYS A 18 -1.44 -5.31 15.56
N LEU A 19 -1.07 -4.08 15.21
CA LEU A 19 0.30 -3.65 14.98
C LEU A 19 0.88 -2.97 16.22
N LYS A 20 2.18 -3.04 16.40
CA LYS A 20 2.96 -2.28 17.39
C LYS A 20 3.79 -1.24 16.65
N ALA A 21 3.85 -0.02 17.20
CA ALA A 21 4.80 0.99 16.79
C ALA A 21 5.88 1.05 17.87
N LEU A 22 7.11 0.77 17.47
CA LEU A 22 8.29 0.82 18.32
C LEU A 22 9.07 2.09 17.95
N VAL A 23 9.73 2.69 18.94
CA VAL A 23 10.56 3.88 18.78
C VAL A 23 11.92 3.71 19.45
N ASP A 24 12.93 4.43 18.97
CA ASP A 24 14.29 4.43 19.52
C ASP A 24 14.40 5.15 20.87
N SER A 25 13.59 6.18 21.09
CA SER A 25 13.47 6.88 22.39
C SER A 25 12.09 7.52 22.56
N TRP A 26 11.76 8.02 23.75
CA TRP A 26 10.54 8.79 23.99
C TRP A 26 10.79 9.96 24.95
N PRO A 27 10.24 11.16 24.70
CA PRO A 27 9.39 11.55 23.55
C PRO A 27 10.17 11.94 22.28
N GLY A 28 11.51 12.03 22.35
CA GLY A 28 12.37 12.55 21.28
C GLY A 28 12.82 11.54 20.21
N PHE A 29 11.91 10.72 19.68
CA PHE A 29 12.26 9.67 18.72
C PHE A 29 12.79 10.19 17.38
N ASN A 30 13.75 9.47 16.79
CA ASN A 30 14.20 9.63 15.41
C ASN A 30 13.73 8.47 14.52
N THR A 31 13.54 7.28 15.08
CA THR A 31 13.18 6.07 14.35
C THR A 31 11.83 5.54 14.79
N VAL A 32 10.98 5.15 13.84
CA VAL A 32 9.73 4.43 14.09
C VAL A 32 9.73 3.16 13.25
N VAL A 33 9.52 2.01 13.89
CA VAL A 33 9.25 0.72 13.20
C VAL A 33 7.85 0.27 13.55
N VAL A 34 7.09 -0.14 12.55
CA VAL A 34 5.75 -0.73 12.75
C VAL A 34 5.79 -2.20 12.36
N CYS A 35 5.40 -3.09 13.29
CA CYS A 35 5.45 -4.54 13.11
C CYS A 35 4.19 -5.23 13.71
N PRO A 36 3.90 -6.49 13.38
CA PRO A 36 2.77 -7.24 13.97
C PRO A 36 2.97 -7.51 15.48
N GLN A 37 1.87 -7.44 16.26
CA GLN A 37 1.90 -7.58 17.72
C GLN A 37 2.43 -8.93 18.24
N GLU A 38 2.40 -9.99 17.44
CA GLU A 38 2.87 -11.34 17.78
C GLU A 38 4.41 -11.45 17.92
N GLN A 39 5.15 -10.37 17.67
CA GLN A 39 6.57 -10.27 17.98
C GLN A 39 6.75 -9.61 19.35
N ASP A 40 7.45 -10.30 20.27
CA ASP A 40 7.59 -9.91 21.67
C ASP A 40 8.92 -9.14 21.91
N PRO A 41 8.89 -7.83 22.21
CA PRO A 41 10.10 -7.01 22.32
C PRO A 41 10.54 -6.82 23.79
N GLN A 42 11.67 -7.42 24.19
CA GLN A 42 12.35 -7.12 25.47
C GLN A 42 13.49 -6.12 25.25
N SER A 43 13.32 -4.89 25.75
CA SER A 43 14.01 -3.58 25.54
C SER A 43 15.53 -3.43 25.22
N CYS A 44 15.86 -2.23 24.70
CA CYS A 44 16.96 -1.76 23.81
C CYS A 44 18.43 -2.06 24.24
N GLN A 45 19.45 -2.10 23.36
CA GLN A 45 19.68 -1.61 21.98
C GLN A 45 20.32 -2.73 21.09
N GLU A 46 20.58 -2.64 19.77
CA GLU A 46 20.39 -1.62 18.70
C GLU A 46 19.13 -1.86 17.82
N PHE A 47 18.43 -0.80 17.40
CA PHE A 47 17.00 -0.92 17.04
C PHE A 47 16.62 -1.94 15.94
N LEU A 48 17.28 -1.97 14.78
CA LEU A 48 16.98 -2.94 13.69
C LEU A 48 17.76 -4.27 13.80
N GLY A 49 18.88 -4.26 14.53
CA GLY A 49 19.78 -5.41 14.66
C GLY A 49 19.36 -6.42 15.74
N ARG A 50 18.47 -6.02 16.65
CA ARG A 50 17.98 -6.90 17.72
C ARG A 50 16.92 -7.89 17.22
N SER A 51 17.02 -9.11 17.73
CA SER A 51 16.13 -10.23 17.40
C SER A 51 14.71 -10.12 17.98
N ASP A 52 14.48 -9.20 18.92
CA ASP A 52 13.18 -8.93 19.55
C ASP A 52 12.34 -7.90 18.75
N VAL A 53 12.99 -7.09 17.88
CA VAL A 53 12.33 -6.14 16.97
C VAL A 53 12.09 -6.77 15.59
N ILE A 54 13.08 -7.52 15.08
CA ILE A 54 12.97 -8.23 13.81
C ILE A 54 13.41 -9.69 14.03
N ASN A 55 12.46 -10.61 13.93
CA ASN A 55 12.79 -12.04 13.85
C ASN A 55 13.34 -12.37 12.44
N TRP A 56 14.66 -12.28 12.30
CA TRP A 56 15.41 -12.58 11.08
C TRP A 56 15.39 -14.06 10.65
N LYS A 57 14.86 -14.98 11.47
CA LYS A 57 14.75 -16.42 11.16
C LYS A 57 13.51 -16.78 10.32
N GLN A 58 12.76 -15.79 9.84
CA GLN A 58 11.56 -15.99 9.02
C GLN A 58 11.66 -15.21 7.71
N HIS A 59 10.83 -15.56 6.73
CA HIS A 59 10.60 -14.72 5.55
C HIS A 59 9.93 -13.40 5.97
N LEU A 60 10.61 -12.27 5.73
CA LEU A 60 10.12 -10.95 6.09
C LEU A 60 10.34 -9.94 4.97
N GLN A 61 9.55 -8.86 4.97
CA GLN A 61 9.70 -7.76 4.04
C GLN A 61 9.78 -6.44 4.83
N ILE A 62 10.86 -5.69 4.62
CA ILE A 62 11.01 -4.33 5.13
C ILE A 62 10.60 -3.37 4.01
N GLN A 63 9.86 -2.31 4.32
CA GLN A 63 9.46 -1.28 3.36
C GLN A 63 9.83 0.12 3.89
N SER A 64 10.37 0.99 3.04
CA SER A 64 10.61 2.41 3.40
C SER A 64 10.84 3.31 2.18
N ALA A 65 10.47 4.58 2.31
CA ALA A 65 10.88 5.64 1.38
C ALA A 65 12.35 6.10 1.57
N GLN A 66 13.00 5.70 2.67
CA GLN A 66 14.39 6.07 2.97
C GLN A 66 15.37 5.14 2.27
N SER A 67 16.03 5.63 1.22
CA SER A 67 17.05 4.89 0.47
C SER A 67 18.31 4.57 1.30
N SER A 68 18.64 5.41 2.28
CA SER A 68 19.79 5.25 3.18
C SER A 68 19.72 4.02 4.08
N LEU A 69 18.54 3.39 4.24
CA LEU A 69 18.41 2.14 4.98
C LEU A 69 19.03 0.93 4.24
N ASP A 70 19.38 1.06 2.96
CA ASP A 70 19.91 -0.07 2.18
C ASP A 70 21.21 -0.61 2.78
N GLU A 71 22.21 0.24 3.02
CA GLU A 71 23.50 -0.16 3.61
C GLU A 71 23.32 -0.83 4.98
N VAL A 72 22.42 -0.29 5.81
CA VAL A 72 22.08 -0.84 7.12
C VAL A 72 21.43 -2.23 6.98
N ILE A 73 20.47 -2.39 6.07
CA ILE A 73 19.76 -3.66 5.86
C ILE A 73 20.68 -4.71 5.23
N GLN A 74 21.57 -4.34 4.30
CA GLN A 74 22.58 -5.25 3.73
C GLN A 74 23.57 -5.73 4.81
N SER A 75 24.08 -4.82 5.65
CA SER A 75 24.96 -5.13 6.77
C SER A 75 24.29 -6.09 7.77
N LEU A 76 23.04 -5.79 8.17
CA LEU A 76 22.27 -6.66 9.05
C LEU A 76 21.96 -8.02 8.41
N ALA A 77 21.61 -8.07 7.12
CA ALA A 77 21.36 -9.32 6.42
C ALA A 77 22.60 -10.22 6.39
N ALA A 78 23.79 -9.65 6.14
CA ALA A 78 25.06 -10.38 6.24
C ALA A 78 25.32 -10.88 7.67
N ALA A 79 25.20 -10.02 8.69
CA ALA A 79 25.43 -10.38 10.09
C ALA A 79 24.42 -11.40 10.65
N LYS A 80 23.22 -11.50 10.07
CA LYS A 80 22.17 -12.45 10.47
C LYS A 80 22.08 -13.69 9.58
N LEU A 81 22.96 -13.83 8.58
CA LEU A 81 22.95 -14.93 7.61
C LEU A 81 21.60 -15.04 6.85
N VAL A 82 21.20 -13.93 6.24
CA VAL A 82 19.93 -13.77 5.52
C VAL A 82 20.20 -13.29 4.08
N LYS A 83 19.58 -13.93 3.09
CA LYS A 83 19.54 -13.42 1.71
C LYS A 83 18.56 -12.26 1.63
N VAL A 84 19.01 -11.12 1.09
CA VAL A 84 18.14 -9.95 0.86
C VAL A 84 18.05 -9.63 -0.63
N LYS A 85 16.81 -9.41 -1.11
CA LYS A 85 16.51 -8.87 -2.45
C LYS A 85 15.83 -7.52 -2.30
N LYS A 86 16.56 -6.45 -2.64
CA LYS A 86 16.01 -5.09 -2.78
C LYS A 86 15.13 -5.00 -4.04
N THR A 87 14.08 -4.20 -3.98
CA THR A 87 13.27 -3.77 -5.12
C THR A 87 12.93 -2.30 -4.93
N GLN A 88 13.06 -1.49 -5.98
CA GLN A 88 12.75 -0.06 -5.96
C GLN A 88 11.51 0.21 -6.81
N CYS A 89 10.45 0.64 -6.14
CA CYS A 89 9.15 0.94 -6.72
C CYS A 89 8.97 2.47 -6.82
N ILE A 90 8.18 2.92 -7.79
CA ILE A 90 7.77 4.32 -7.89
C ILE A 90 6.67 4.56 -6.86
N LEU A 91 6.83 5.56 -6.00
CA LEU A 91 5.82 6.03 -5.06
C LEU A 91 4.95 7.12 -5.72
N TYR A 92 3.63 6.93 -5.68
CA TYR A 92 2.63 7.89 -6.13
C TYR A 92 1.79 8.36 -4.94
N MET A 93 1.52 9.66 -4.87
CA MET A 93 0.57 10.25 -3.93
C MET A 93 -0.52 11.01 -4.67
N MET A 94 -1.72 11.02 -4.10
CA MET A 94 -2.86 11.70 -4.70
C MET A 94 -2.74 13.23 -4.54
N PRO A 95 -3.23 14.01 -5.52
CA PRO A 95 -3.28 15.48 -5.49
C PRO A 95 -3.55 16.12 -4.12
N LYS A 96 -4.67 15.74 -3.48
CA LYS A 96 -5.10 16.34 -2.21
C LYS A 96 -4.22 15.87 -1.04
N THR A 97 -3.72 14.63 -1.08
CA THR A 97 -2.70 14.13 -0.15
C THR A 97 -1.45 14.99 -0.24
N VAL A 98 -0.88 15.21 -1.44
CA VAL A 98 0.34 16.04 -1.58
C VAL A 98 0.10 17.48 -1.12
N LYS A 99 -1.05 18.09 -1.48
CA LYS A 99 -1.41 19.44 -1.02
C LYS A 99 -1.46 19.56 0.50
N LYS A 100 -1.92 18.52 1.20
CA LYS A 100 -1.97 18.49 2.66
C LYS A 100 -0.60 18.20 3.30
N LEU A 101 0.14 17.22 2.76
CA LEU A 101 1.30 16.63 3.43
C LEU A 101 2.64 17.25 3.03
N VAL A 102 2.77 17.63 1.76
CA VAL A 102 4.05 18.05 1.14
C VAL A 102 3.80 19.18 0.13
N PRO A 103 3.18 20.30 0.53
CA PRO A 103 2.66 21.32 -0.39
C PRO A 103 3.73 21.92 -1.31
N PHE A 104 4.97 22.04 -0.85
CA PHE A 104 6.11 22.57 -1.63
C PHE A 104 6.44 21.76 -2.90
N LEU A 105 5.97 20.51 -3.02
CA LEU A 105 6.12 19.74 -4.26
C LEU A 105 5.17 20.22 -5.37
N LEU A 106 4.05 20.87 -5.03
CA LEU A 106 3.08 21.34 -6.02
C LEU A 106 3.57 22.59 -6.77
N ASP A 107 4.38 23.44 -6.13
CA ASP A 107 4.92 24.66 -6.75
C ASP A 107 5.96 24.36 -7.85
N THR A 108 6.46 23.13 -7.93
CA THR A 108 7.50 22.69 -8.89
C THR A 108 6.98 21.88 -10.08
N GLN A 109 5.69 21.52 -10.07
CA GLN A 109 5.06 20.75 -11.14
C GLN A 109 3.89 21.57 -11.69
N ASN A 110 3.72 21.65 -13.02
CA ASN A 110 2.59 22.36 -13.65
C ASN A 110 1.28 21.63 -13.33
N PHE A 111 0.71 21.94 -12.17
CA PHE A 111 -0.26 21.09 -11.52
C PHE A 111 -1.70 21.35 -12.01
N ARG A 112 -2.39 20.29 -12.44
CA ARG A 112 -3.85 20.33 -12.66
C ARG A 112 -4.54 20.02 -11.33
N PRO A 113 -5.34 20.95 -10.75
CA PRO A 113 -5.88 20.81 -9.39
C PRO A 113 -6.72 19.56 -9.13
N GLU A 114 -7.33 19.00 -10.17
CA GLU A 114 -8.32 17.93 -10.10
C GLU A 114 -7.89 16.77 -11.00
N ALA A 115 -8.00 15.55 -10.49
CA ALA A 115 -7.82 14.35 -11.29
C ALA A 115 -8.90 14.33 -12.38
N GLU A 116 -8.49 14.16 -13.65
CA GLU A 116 -9.44 14.02 -14.76
C GLU A 116 -10.44 12.89 -14.43
N THR A 117 -11.73 13.23 -14.40
CA THR A 117 -12.78 12.23 -14.13
C THR A 117 -12.68 11.16 -15.21
N PRO A 118 -12.50 9.87 -14.85
CA PRO A 118 -12.35 8.82 -15.84
C PRO A 118 -13.53 8.76 -16.79
N GLN A 119 -13.30 8.26 -18.01
CA GLN A 119 -14.37 7.99 -18.96
C GLN A 119 -15.51 7.21 -18.29
N VAL A 120 -16.73 7.68 -18.53
CA VAL A 120 -17.95 7.06 -18.01
C VAL A 120 -18.01 5.63 -18.53
N ILE A 121 -17.97 4.67 -17.62
CA ILE A 121 -18.13 3.25 -17.94
C ILE A 121 -19.58 2.96 -18.35
N ASN A 122 -19.81 1.89 -19.11
CA ASN A 122 -21.18 1.42 -19.37
C ASN A 122 -21.83 0.94 -18.05
N GLN A 123 -22.65 1.79 -17.43
CA GLN A 123 -23.31 1.52 -16.15
C GLN A 123 -24.47 0.51 -16.24
N GLU A 124 -25.02 0.28 -17.44
CA GLU A 124 -26.00 -0.77 -17.66
C GLU A 124 -25.35 -2.16 -17.56
N MET A 125 -24.13 -2.29 -18.11
CA MET A 125 -23.34 -3.51 -18.11
C MET A 125 -22.54 -3.72 -16.80
N PHE A 126 -21.97 -2.64 -16.24
CA PHE A 126 -21.07 -2.69 -15.08
C PHE A 126 -21.62 -1.92 -13.89
N LYS A 127 -21.98 -2.64 -12.83
CA LYS A 127 -22.58 -2.07 -11.61
C LYS A 127 -21.51 -1.82 -10.55
N LEU A 128 -21.42 -0.58 -10.08
CA LEU A 128 -20.57 -0.21 -8.95
C LEU A 128 -21.10 -0.85 -7.67
N SER A 129 -20.21 -1.47 -6.90
CA SER A 129 -20.48 -2.13 -5.63
C SER A 129 -19.24 -2.08 -4.72
N SER A 130 -19.32 -2.67 -3.55
CA SER A 130 -18.17 -2.98 -2.69
C SER A 130 -17.76 -4.45 -2.79
N LEU A 131 -16.52 -4.77 -2.43
CA LEU A 131 -16.09 -6.16 -2.34
C LEU A 131 -16.75 -6.84 -1.14
N ASP A 132 -17.54 -7.87 -1.40
CA ASP A 132 -17.84 -8.89 -0.39
C ASP A 132 -16.63 -9.81 -0.13
N VAL A 133 -16.57 -10.41 1.06
CA VAL A 133 -15.51 -11.34 1.49
C VAL A 133 -15.38 -12.56 0.58
N THR A 134 -16.47 -13.05 -0.02
CA THR A 134 -16.43 -14.18 -0.98
C THR A 134 -15.54 -13.90 -2.20
N HIS A 135 -15.31 -12.63 -2.56
CA HIS A 135 -14.38 -12.24 -3.62
C HIS A 135 -12.89 -12.44 -3.25
N ALA A 136 -12.56 -12.63 -1.98
CA ALA A 136 -11.17 -12.68 -1.52
C ALA A 136 -10.34 -13.78 -2.21
N ALA A 137 -10.94 -14.93 -2.51
CA ALA A 137 -10.28 -16.01 -3.24
C ALA A 137 -9.90 -15.61 -4.68
N LEU A 138 -10.76 -14.84 -5.36
CA LEU A 138 -10.51 -14.35 -6.72
C LEU A 138 -9.43 -13.25 -6.72
N VAL A 139 -9.51 -12.30 -5.78
CA VAL A 139 -8.46 -11.29 -5.57
C VAL A 139 -7.12 -11.97 -5.25
N ASN A 140 -7.13 -13.01 -4.41
CA ASN A 140 -5.94 -13.78 -4.05
C ASN A 140 -5.32 -14.52 -5.25
N LYS A 141 -6.14 -14.99 -6.19
CA LYS A 141 -5.67 -15.64 -7.44
C LYS A 141 -4.98 -14.66 -8.40
N PHE A 142 -5.44 -13.41 -8.46
CA PHE A 142 -4.92 -12.40 -9.39
C PHE A 142 -3.86 -11.47 -8.79
N TRP A 143 -3.75 -11.39 -7.47
CA TRP A 143 -2.72 -10.60 -6.81
C TRP A 143 -1.34 -11.23 -6.97
N HIS A 144 -0.35 -10.46 -7.42
CA HIS A 144 1.02 -10.94 -7.69
C HIS A 144 1.71 -11.57 -6.45
N PHE A 145 1.36 -11.14 -5.24
CA PHE A 145 1.87 -11.70 -3.98
C PHE A 145 0.88 -12.66 -3.30
N GLY A 146 -0.18 -13.07 -4.02
CA GLY A 146 -1.26 -13.92 -3.54
C GLY A 146 -0.98 -15.42 -3.71
N GLY A 147 -2.04 -16.18 -3.99
CA GLY A 147 -1.97 -17.60 -4.33
C GLY A 147 -1.88 -18.59 -3.15
N ASN A 148 -1.95 -18.13 -1.90
CA ASN A 148 -1.92 -19.02 -0.72
C ASN A 148 -2.98 -18.63 0.33
N GLU A 149 -3.18 -19.47 1.35
CA GLU A 149 -4.18 -19.20 2.40
C GLU A 149 -3.87 -17.96 3.25
N ARG A 150 -2.59 -17.68 3.53
CA ARG A 150 -2.18 -16.54 4.36
C ARG A 150 -2.50 -15.23 3.65
N SER A 151 -2.24 -15.16 2.34
CA SER A 151 -2.62 -14.01 1.51
C SER A 151 -4.15 -13.90 1.35
N GLN A 152 -4.90 -15.00 1.25
CA GLN A 152 -6.36 -14.93 1.28
C GLN A 152 -6.89 -14.38 2.60
N ARG A 153 -6.48 -14.94 3.76
CA ARG A 153 -6.89 -14.48 5.09
C ARG A 153 -6.55 -12.99 5.30
N PHE A 154 -5.43 -12.53 4.74
CA PHE A 154 -5.05 -11.11 4.73
C PHE A 154 -5.99 -10.25 3.89
N ILE A 155 -6.32 -10.67 2.66
CA ILE A 155 -7.28 -9.97 1.78
C ILE A 155 -8.67 -9.92 2.42
N GLU A 156 -9.17 -11.02 2.98
CA GLU A 156 -10.46 -11.03 3.68
C GLU A 156 -10.48 -10.04 4.85
N ARG A 157 -9.39 -9.95 5.63
CA ARG A 157 -9.26 -8.96 6.71
C ARG A 157 -9.28 -7.54 6.17
N CYS A 158 -8.60 -7.26 5.06
CA CYS A 158 -8.64 -5.95 4.41
C CYS A 158 -10.06 -5.59 3.96
N ILE A 159 -10.77 -6.51 3.30
CA ILE A 159 -12.17 -6.33 2.86
C ILE A 159 -13.12 -6.06 4.03
N ARG A 160 -12.98 -6.79 5.15
CA ARG A 160 -13.79 -6.57 6.36
C ARG A 160 -13.48 -5.26 7.11
N THR A 161 -12.31 -4.66 6.85
CA THR A 161 -11.79 -3.52 7.64
C THR A 161 -11.91 -2.18 6.92
N PHE A 162 -11.64 -2.16 5.62
CA PHE A 162 -11.44 -0.92 4.86
C PHE A 162 -12.50 -0.73 3.77
N PRO A 163 -12.86 0.53 3.44
CA PRO A 163 -13.67 0.83 2.27
C PRO A 163 -13.05 0.18 1.02
N SER A 164 -13.88 -0.50 0.24
CA SER A 164 -13.48 -1.19 -0.97
C SER A 164 -14.52 -1.02 -2.06
N PHE A 165 -14.07 -0.97 -3.31
CA PHE A 165 -14.93 -0.78 -4.47
C PHE A 165 -14.64 -1.78 -5.58
N CYS A 166 -15.70 -2.21 -6.25
CA CYS A 166 -15.61 -3.05 -7.42
C CYS A 166 -16.69 -2.72 -8.46
N LEU A 167 -16.46 -3.22 -9.67
CA LEU A 167 -17.49 -3.36 -10.69
C LEU A 167 -17.90 -4.82 -10.78
N LEU A 168 -19.21 -5.05 -10.79
CA LEU A 168 -19.83 -6.33 -11.08
C LEU A 168 -20.37 -6.32 -12.52
N GLY A 169 -20.17 -7.41 -13.25
CA GLY A 169 -20.76 -7.61 -14.58
C GLY A 169 -22.24 -7.98 -14.53
N PRO A 170 -22.87 -8.27 -15.69
CA PRO A 170 -24.30 -8.61 -15.78
C PRO A 170 -24.71 -9.78 -14.88
N GLU A 171 -23.87 -10.81 -14.78
CA GLU A 171 -24.07 -12.01 -13.95
C GLU A 171 -23.68 -11.81 -12.47
N LYS A 172 -23.46 -10.56 -12.04
CA LYS A 172 -22.92 -10.18 -10.71
C LYS A 172 -21.49 -10.72 -10.45
N THR A 173 -20.77 -11.15 -11.48
CA THR A 173 -19.37 -11.59 -11.41
C THR A 173 -18.43 -10.40 -11.24
N LEU A 174 -17.35 -10.58 -10.48
CA LEU A 174 -16.38 -9.51 -10.22
C LEU A 174 -15.54 -9.19 -11.47
N VAL A 175 -15.60 -7.96 -11.95
CA VAL A 175 -14.93 -7.51 -13.18
C VAL A 175 -13.66 -6.73 -12.89
N SER A 176 -13.73 -5.73 -12.01
CA SER A 176 -12.59 -4.88 -11.64
C SER A 176 -12.75 -4.39 -10.20
N TRP A 177 -11.65 -4.18 -9.49
CA TRP A 177 -11.67 -3.86 -8.07
C TRP A 177 -10.46 -3.03 -7.62
N ALA A 178 -10.61 -2.32 -6.50
CA ALA A 178 -9.53 -1.74 -5.72
C ALA A 178 -9.72 -2.08 -4.24
N LEU A 179 -8.59 -2.16 -3.54
CA LEU A 179 -8.52 -2.42 -2.10
C LEU A 179 -7.48 -1.49 -1.48
N MET A 180 -7.54 -1.36 -0.16
CA MET A 180 -6.51 -0.74 0.66
C MET A 180 -6.06 -1.76 1.70
N ASP A 181 -4.79 -1.69 2.12
CA ASP A 181 -4.28 -2.54 3.20
C ASP A 181 -3.95 -1.73 4.47
N HIS A 182 -3.39 -2.44 5.46
CA HIS A 182 -3.05 -1.87 6.75
C HIS A 182 -1.97 -0.78 6.73
N THR A 183 -1.21 -0.60 5.65
CA THR A 183 -0.30 0.55 5.53
C THR A 183 -1.02 1.81 5.10
N GLY A 184 -2.25 1.69 4.55
CA GLY A 184 -3.01 2.79 3.96
C GLY A 184 -2.79 2.96 2.46
N GLU A 185 -2.01 2.08 1.84
CA GLU A 185 -1.77 2.08 0.40
C GLU A 185 -2.95 1.50 -0.39
N LEU A 186 -3.24 2.08 -1.56
CA LEU A 186 -4.07 1.39 -2.56
C LEU A 186 -3.30 0.22 -3.15
N ARG A 187 -3.75 -1.00 -2.86
CA ARG A 187 -3.09 -2.26 -3.23
C ARG A 187 -4.10 -3.31 -3.66
N MET A 188 -3.61 -4.45 -4.15
CA MET A 188 -4.41 -5.63 -4.52
C MET A 188 -5.50 -5.39 -5.59
N GLY A 189 -5.59 -4.20 -6.18
CA GLY A 189 -6.54 -3.87 -7.23
C GLY A 189 -6.24 -4.57 -8.57
N GLY A 190 -7.26 -4.72 -9.40
CA GLY A 190 -7.15 -5.44 -10.66
C GLY A 190 -8.36 -5.32 -11.58
N THR A 191 -8.22 -5.91 -12.77
CA THR A 191 -9.29 -6.17 -13.73
C THR A 191 -9.09 -7.57 -14.30
N MET A 192 -10.19 -8.32 -14.38
CA MET A 192 -10.28 -9.60 -15.07
C MET A 192 -9.75 -9.49 -16.51
N PRO A 193 -8.93 -10.45 -17.01
CA PRO A 193 -8.24 -10.36 -18.30
C PRO A 193 -9.08 -9.88 -19.48
N GLU A 194 -10.27 -10.45 -19.62
CA GLU A 194 -11.24 -10.26 -20.69
C GLU A 194 -11.93 -8.87 -20.66
N PHE A 195 -11.85 -8.14 -19.55
CA PHE A 195 -12.38 -6.79 -19.39
C PHE A 195 -11.30 -5.69 -19.37
N ARG A 196 -10.03 -6.05 -19.65
CA ARG A 196 -8.92 -5.08 -19.68
C ARG A 196 -9.01 -4.13 -20.88
N GLY A 197 -8.31 -2.99 -20.77
CA GLY A 197 -8.30 -1.95 -21.81
C GLY A 197 -9.47 -0.96 -21.74
N GLN A 198 -10.60 -1.33 -21.13
CA GLN A 198 -11.85 -0.56 -21.10
C GLN A 198 -11.91 0.55 -20.02
N GLY A 199 -10.78 0.98 -19.45
CA GLY A 199 -10.72 2.05 -18.43
C GLY A 199 -11.26 1.71 -17.02
N LEU A 200 -11.88 0.53 -16.83
CA LEU A 200 -12.58 0.11 -15.61
C LEU A 200 -11.78 0.30 -14.30
N VAL A 201 -10.50 -0.08 -14.28
CA VAL A 201 -9.64 0.10 -13.09
C VAL A 201 -9.35 1.57 -12.78
N SER A 202 -9.26 2.45 -13.79
CA SER A 202 -9.09 3.89 -13.57
C SER A 202 -10.33 4.48 -12.91
N TYR A 203 -11.53 4.07 -13.36
CA TYR A 203 -12.80 4.46 -12.76
C TYR A 203 -12.89 4.03 -11.28
N ILE A 204 -12.60 2.76 -10.98
CA ILE A 204 -12.63 2.27 -9.59
C ILE A 204 -11.57 2.93 -8.70
N LEU A 205 -10.34 3.15 -9.20
CA LEU A 205 -9.31 3.86 -8.43
C LEU A 205 -9.70 5.32 -8.14
N TYR A 206 -10.38 6.00 -9.07
CA TYR A 206 -10.93 7.34 -8.85
C TYR A 206 -12.01 7.34 -7.76
N ILE A 207 -12.98 6.42 -7.82
CA ILE A 207 -14.06 6.30 -6.80
C ILE A 207 -13.49 5.96 -5.41
N GLN A 208 -12.55 5.00 -5.35
CA GLN A 208 -11.81 4.64 -4.13
C GLN A 208 -11.09 5.86 -3.56
N THR A 209 -10.35 6.59 -4.41
CA THR A 209 -9.63 7.81 -4.00
C THR A 209 -10.58 8.88 -3.45
N GLN A 210 -11.64 9.24 -4.18
CA GLN A 210 -12.58 10.27 -3.73
C GLN A 210 -13.31 9.87 -2.43
N THR A 211 -13.54 8.58 -2.19
CA THR A 211 -14.12 8.10 -0.93
C THR A 211 -13.13 8.19 0.22
N LEU A 212 -11.90 7.71 0.03
CA LEU A 212 -10.86 7.74 1.06
C LEU A 212 -10.46 9.17 1.43
N GLU A 213 -10.36 10.08 0.45
CA GLU A 213 -10.13 11.51 0.68
C GLU A 213 -11.24 12.14 1.55
N LYS A 214 -12.53 11.81 1.29
CA LYS A 214 -13.67 12.29 2.11
C LYS A 214 -13.65 11.75 3.53
N LEU A 215 -13.12 10.54 3.73
CA LEU A 215 -12.92 9.93 5.05
C LEU A 215 -11.61 10.39 5.73
N GLY A 216 -10.85 11.30 5.11
CA GLY A 216 -9.63 11.89 5.67
C GLY A 216 -8.39 11.00 5.60
N PHE A 217 -8.42 9.88 4.87
CA PHE A 217 -7.25 9.01 4.69
C PHE A 217 -6.22 9.68 3.76
N PRO A 218 -4.91 9.59 4.08
CA PRO A 218 -3.86 9.92 3.12
C PRO A 218 -3.87 8.86 2.01
N VAL A 219 -4.19 9.23 0.77
CA VAL A 219 -4.23 8.27 -0.33
C VAL A 219 -2.91 8.28 -1.09
N TYR A 220 -2.29 7.11 -1.19
CA TYR A 220 -1.03 6.87 -1.90
C TYR A 220 -0.93 5.40 -2.37
N ASN A 221 0.00 5.11 -3.27
CA ASN A 221 0.29 3.76 -3.75
C ASN A 221 1.72 3.67 -4.27
N HIS A 222 2.29 2.48 -4.38
CA HIS A 222 3.51 2.27 -5.16
C HIS A 222 3.31 1.25 -6.29
N THR A 223 4.27 1.22 -7.22
CA THR A 223 4.30 0.23 -8.30
C THR A 223 5.72 -0.06 -8.75
N ASP A 224 5.96 -1.29 -9.18
CA ASP A 224 7.23 -1.69 -9.81
C ASP A 224 7.51 -0.85 -11.08
N LYS A 225 8.79 -0.56 -11.34
CA LYS A 225 9.27 0.25 -12.49
C LYS A 225 8.96 -0.40 -13.85
N ALA A 226 8.75 -1.72 -13.92
CA ALA A 226 8.29 -2.45 -15.11
C ALA A 226 6.76 -2.39 -15.33
N ASN A 227 5.96 -2.10 -14.29
CA ASN A 227 4.49 -2.06 -14.41
C ASN A 227 4.01 -0.75 -15.08
N LYS A 228 4.14 -0.71 -16.41
CA LYS A 228 3.73 0.42 -17.26
C LYS A 228 2.22 0.68 -17.24
N THR A 229 1.40 -0.30 -16.87
CA THR A 229 -0.06 -0.14 -16.76
C THR A 229 -0.42 0.81 -15.63
N ILE A 230 0.09 0.60 -14.41
CA ILE A 230 -0.17 1.50 -13.28
C ILE A 230 0.49 2.88 -13.49
N GLN A 231 1.67 2.95 -14.11
CA GLN A 231 2.30 4.24 -14.48
C GLN A 231 1.40 5.05 -15.42
N LYS A 232 0.83 4.43 -16.47
CA LYS A 232 -0.15 5.06 -17.39
C LYS A 232 -1.48 5.42 -16.74
N ILE A 233 -1.89 4.72 -15.68
CA ILE A 233 -3.10 5.06 -14.91
C ILE A 233 -2.81 6.26 -14.00
N SER A 234 -1.71 6.21 -13.24
CA SER A 234 -1.25 7.29 -12.35
C SER A 234 -1.09 8.62 -13.10
N HIS A 235 -0.49 8.60 -14.29
CA HIS A 235 -0.39 9.80 -15.14
C HIS A 235 -1.77 10.37 -15.55
N ARG A 236 -2.70 9.50 -15.98
CA ARG A 236 -4.06 9.91 -16.40
C ARG A 236 -4.92 10.42 -15.24
N LEU A 237 -4.74 9.87 -14.05
CA LEU A 237 -5.41 10.33 -12.82
C LEU A 237 -4.64 11.47 -12.11
N HIS A 238 -3.59 12.01 -12.73
CA HIS A 238 -2.73 13.06 -12.19
C HIS A 238 -2.18 12.77 -10.78
N HIS A 239 -1.87 11.50 -10.48
CA HIS A 239 -1.14 11.14 -9.27
C HIS A 239 0.29 11.69 -9.37
N VAL A 240 0.74 12.32 -8.29
CA VAL A 240 2.08 12.91 -8.20
C VAL A 240 3.09 11.80 -7.95
N ALA A 241 4.08 11.66 -8.83
CA ALA A 241 5.25 10.83 -8.56
C ALA A 241 6.12 11.54 -7.51
N MET A 242 6.42 10.85 -6.41
CA MET A 242 7.25 11.40 -5.35
C MET A 242 8.74 11.39 -5.75
N PRO A 243 9.56 12.34 -5.26
CA PRO A 243 11.00 12.37 -5.56
C PRO A 243 11.80 11.26 -4.87
N CYS A 244 11.16 10.41 -4.06
CA CYS A 244 11.76 9.24 -3.42
C CYS A 244 11.22 7.92 -4.01
N ASP A 245 12.09 6.92 -4.12
CA ASP A 245 11.69 5.53 -4.37
C ASP A 245 11.00 4.93 -3.14
N TRP A 246 10.00 4.06 -3.36
CA TRP A 246 9.54 3.12 -2.34
C TRP A 246 10.39 1.85 -2.39
N ASN A 247 11.21 1.64 -1.37
CA ASN A 247 12.13 0.51 -1.31
C ASN A 247 11.48 -0.65 -0.57
N GLN A 248 11.62 -1.87 -1.11
CA GLN A 248 11.22 -3.11 -0.47
C GLN A 248 12.42 -4.06 -0.38
N TRP A 249 12.75 -4.52 0.81
CA TRP A 249 13.78 -5.53 1.04
C TRP A 249 13.11 -6.84 1.43
N ASN A 250 13.19 -7.84 0.55
CA ASN A 250 12.67 -9.17 0.80
C ASN A 250 13.79 -10.03 1.38
N CYS A 251 13.62 -10.44 2.63
CA CYS A 251 14.62 -11.13 3.43
C CYS A 251 14.21 -12.59 3.63
N VAL A 252 15.11 -13.51 3.29
CA VAL A 252 14.93 -14.96 3.35
C VAL A 252 16.11 -15.56 4.12
N PRO A 253 15.88 -16.33 5.21
CA PRO A 253 16.94 -17.03 5.93
C PRO A 253 17.80 -17.91 4.99
N LEU A 254 19.09 -18.06 5.31
CA LEU A 254 19.97 -19.02 4.63
C LEU A 254 19.70 -20.46 5.05
#